data_AF-A0A232EGR1-F1
#
_entry.id   AF-A0A232EGR1-F1
#
_cell.length_a   1.000
_cell.length_b   1.000
_cell.length_c   1.000
_cell.angle_alpha   90.00
_cell.angle_beta   90.00
_cell.angle_gamma   90.00
#
_symmetry.space_group_name_H-M   'P 1'
#
loop_
_entity.id
_entity.type
_entity.pdbx_description
1 polymer ?
#
loop_
_entity_poly.entity_id
_entity_poly.type
_entity_poly.pdbx_seq_one_letter_code
_entity_poly.pdbx_strand_id
1 'polypeptide(L)' 'MAQKNQNQTKTDLRVETWNVCSLYRASAFKELIKETDRYNLDLVAIQKSR' A
#
# COMPACT_ATOMS: atom_id res chain seq x y z
N MET A 1 17.99 17.23 34.07
CA MET A 1 17.51 15.89 33.68
C MET A 1 16.95 15.99 32.27
N ALA A 2 17.70 15.56 31.24
CA ALA A 2 17.24 15.63 29.86
C ALA A 2 16.34 14.44 29.56
N GLN A 3 15.09 14.70 29.17
CA GLN A 3 14.19 13.67 28.65
C GLN A 3 14.74 13.19 27.30
N LYS A 4 15.18 11.94 27.27
CA LYS A 4 15.58 11.25 26.05
C LYS A 4 14.31 11.03 25.22
N ASN A 5 14.02 11.94 24.30
CA ASN A 5 13.01 11.73 23.27
C ASN A 5 13.41 10.46 22.52
N GLN A 6 12.62 9.41 22.70
CA GLN A 6 12.75 8.18 21.94
C GLN A 6 12.70 8.59 20.47
N ASN A 7 13.75 8.27 19.72
CA ASN A 7 13.76 8.41 18.27
C ASN A 7 12.64 7.50 17.76
N GLN A 8 11.42 8.04 17.63
CA GLN A 8 10.43 7.48 16.74
C GLN A 8 11.09 7.50 15.38
N THR A 9 11.57 6.36 14.93
CA THR A 9 11.88 6.11 13.54
C THR A 9 10.61 6.46 12.77
N LYS A 10 10.56 7.67 12.23
CA LYS A 10 9.47 8.13 11.38
C LYS A 10 9.56 7.30 10.11
N THR A 11 8.86 6.18 10.09
CA THR A 11 8.65 5.42 8.87
C THR A 11 7.57 6.16 8.10
N ASP A 12 7.93 6.71 6.94
CA ASP A 12 6.95 7.33 6.04
C ASP A 12 5.97 6.27 5.56
N LEU A 13 4.68 6.46 5.84
CA LEU A 13 3.60 5.57 5.41
C LEU A 13 3.36 5.78 3.91
N ARG A 14 3.55 4.73 3.12
CA ARG A 14 3.31 4.79 1.67
C ARG A 14 1.90 4.34 1.35
N VAL A 15 1.06 5.31 0.94
CA VAL A 15 -0.35 5.08 0.63
C VAL A 15 -0.63 5.49 -0.81
N GLU A 16 -1.28 4.61 -1.57
CA GLU A 16 -1.72 4.90 -2.93
C GLU A 16 -3.19 4.51 -3.17
N THR A 17 -3.76 5.07 -4.23
CA THR A 17 -5.12 4.75 -4.69
C THR A 17 -5.04 4.17 -6.10
N TRP A 18 -5.68 3.03 -6.33
CA TRP A 18 -5.66 2.35 -7.60
C TRP A 18 -7.07 2.07 -8.12
N ASN A 19 -7.38 2.60 -9.29
CA ASN A 19 -8.54 2.22 -10.09
C ASN A 19 -8.21 1.01 -10.97
N VAL A 20 -8.76 -0.15 -10.61
CA VAL A 20 -8.45 -1.45 -11.25
C VAL A 20 -9.38 -1.78 -12.42
N CYS A 21 -10.33 -0.90 -12.77
CA CYS A 21 -11.21 -1.00 -13.93
C CYS A 21 -11.90 -2.39 -14.12
N SER A 22 -12.13 -3.12 -13.02
CA SER A 22 -12.62 -4.50 -12.87
C SER A 22 -11.54 -5.56 -12.54
N LEU A 23 -11.63 -6.15 -11.35
CA LEU A 23 -10.81 -7.31 -10.90
C LEU A 23 -11.43 -8.66 -11.28
N TYR A 24 -12.34 -8.72 -12.26
CA TYR A 24 -13.12 -9.93 -12.55
C TYR A 24 -12.28 -11.14 -12.99
N ARG A 25 -11.02 -10.93 -13.36
CA ARG A 25 -10.08 -11.99 -13.71
C ARG A 25 -9.28 -12.39 -12.48
N ALA A 26 -9.30 -13.67 -12.11
CA ALA A 26 -8.52 -14.20 -10.98
C ALA A 26 -7.00 -13.92 -11.08
N SER A 27 -6.48 -13.64 -12.28
CA SER A 27 -5.10 -13.20 -12.50
C SER A 27 -4.86 -11.75 -12.07
N ALA A 28 -5.84 -10.85 -12.22
CA ALA A 28 -5.70 -9.43 -11.96
C ALA A 28 -5.47 -9.13 -10.47
N PHE A 29 -6.06 -9.92 -9.57
CA PHE A 29 -5.79 -9.81 -8.13
C PHE A 29 -4.37 -10.26 -7.77
N LYS A 30 -3.84 -11.29 -8.43
CA LYS A 30 -2.44 -11.72 -8.24
C LYS A 30 -1.46 -10.67 -8.77
N GLU A 31 -1.77 -10.02 -9.89
CA GLU A 31 -0.97 -8.92 -10.42
C GLU A 31 -0.99 -7.71 -9.50
N LEU A 32 -2.16 -7.37 -8.93
CA LEU A 32 -2.30 -6.32 -7.93
C LEU A 32 -1.36 -6.54 -6.74
N ILE A 33 -1.35 -7.74 -6.16
CA ILE A 33 -0.49 -8.08 -5.02
C ILE A 33 1.00 -7.91 -5.38
N LYS A 34 1.42 -8.36 -6.57
CA LYS A 34 2.81 -8.22 -7.02
C LYS A 34 3.22 -6.75 -7.16
N GLU A 35 2.32 -5.91 -7.61
CA GLU A 35 2.62 -4.50 -7.82
C GLU A 35 2.65 -3.73 -6.48
N THR A 36 1.77 -4.07 -5.52
CA THR A 36 1.84 -3.54 -4.15
C THR A 36 3.18 -3.88 -3.47
N ASP A 37 3.65 -5.12 -3.66
CA ASP A 37 4.97 -5.57 -3.17
C ASP A 37 6.12 -4.80 -3.85
N ARG A 38 6.03 -4.61 -5.18
CA ARG A 38 7.04 -3.87 -5.97
C ARG A 38 7.22 -2.42 -5.52
N TYR A 39 6.13 -1.72 -5.20
CA TYR A 39 6.18 -0.32 -4.77
C TYR A 39 6.41 -0.16 -3.26
N ASN A 40 6.47 -1.27 -2.52
CA ASN A 40 6.61 -1.29 -1.06
C ASN A 40 5.55 -0.39 -0.41
N LEU A 41 4.29 -0.61 -0.82
CA LEU A 41 3.14 0.16 -0.35
C LEU A 41 2.61 -0.48 0.92
N ASP A 42 2.43 0.34 1.96
CA ASP A 42 1.83 -0.10 3.23
C ASP A 42 0.31 -0.24 3.11
N LEU A 43 -0.32 0.61 2.28
CA LEU A 43 -1.76 0.62 2.10
C LEU A 43 -2.15 1.02 0.67
N VAL A 44 -3.10 0.29 0.10
CA VAL A 44 -3.68 0.58 -1.22
C VAL A 44 -5.20 0.65 -1.12
N ALA A 45 -5.78 1.77 -1.58
CA ALA A 45 -7.21 1.93 -1.76
C ALA A 45 -7.61 1.49 -3.17
N ILE A 46 -8.35 0.39 -3.29
CA ILE A 46 -8.85 -0.13 -4.57
C ILE A 46 -10.20 0.53 -4.92
N GLN A 47 -10.30 1.07 -6.13
CA GLN A 47 -11.53 1.61 -6.72
C GLN A 47 -11.93 0.82 -7.97
N LYS A 48 -13.24 0.71 -8.24
CA LYS A 48 -13.79 -0.06 -9.36
C LYS A 48 -13.33 -1.53 -9.40
N SER A 49 -13.35 -2.20 -8.24
CA SER A 49 -13.06 -3.63 -8.12
C SER A 49 -14.11 -4.52 -8.78
N ARG A 50 -15.35 -4.02 -8.92
CA ARG A 50 -16.49 -4.71 -9.54
C ARG A 50 -16.83 -4.10 -10.89
#